data_AF-A0AA40IU25-F1
#
_entry.id   AF-A0AA40IU25-F1
#
_cell.length_a   1.000
_cell.length_b   1.000
_cell.length_c   1.000
_cell.angle_alpha   90.00
_cell.angle_beta   90.00
_cell.angle_gamma   90.00
#
_symmetry.space_group_name_H-M   'P 1'
#
loop_
_entity.id
_entity.type
_entity.pdbx_description
1 polymer ?
#
loop_
_entity_poly.entity_id
_entity_poly.type
_entity_poly.pdbx_seq_one_letter_code
_entity_poly.pdbx_strand_id
1 'polypeptide(L)'
;MKIYINDEKYRYDVYHIFELFYSFTQMEFEFENPSHCDYKLNVSEDELLIENKEGEQLKFNLKSKMKFKHEFRKSMFKYLREKTLKELPWGILIGIRPTKIVLDMMDDDFTEDEIIDVLMNEYFARIDKAKLCIDIAKAEKARVNKESKNISIYIGMPFCPTTCLYCSFASNPISGRNTGKMVEPYLEKLKEEIDIIKKFINKKGLNIECVYFGGGTPTSVNNDQFESIIKKVYKSFVENRNVKEFNIECGRPDSINEEKLLTMKKYKVSRISINPQTMNEDTLKLIGRHHTVEDIIKKFNLARKLGFDNINMDIIVGLPNETINHIENTCREILKLNPDSLTVHGMSIKRGSKLYEEIYIDKVRIMKQQSLNEMYMRTAKLAKELNMNPYYMYRQKNMVGHMENVGYCKAGKEGLYNIEMIEDKQTIIALGADAVTKLVNLKNNKIERFGNLKDVKEYITRFDEKIKGKIELLETIY
;
A
#
# COMPACT_ATOMS: atom_id res chain seq x y z
N MET A 1 22.34 0.42 -18.67
CA MET A 1 22.38 1.87 -18.95
C MET A 1 23.51 2.47 -18.15
N LYS A 2 24.52 3.01 -18.82
CA LYS A 2 25.68 3.66 -18.20
C LYS A 2 25.45 5.16 -18.10
N ILE A 3 25.56 5.71 -16.91
CA ILE A 3 25.31 7.13 -16.62
C ILE A 3 26.56 7.72 -15.96
N TYR A 4 27.19 8.67 -16.64
CA TYR A 4 28.24 9.48 -16.04
C TYR A 4 27.62 10.64 -15.26
N ILE A 5 28.12 10.85 -14.04
CA ILE A 5 27.81 12.04 -13.23
C ILE A 5 29.12 12.57 -12.66
N ASN A 6 29.36 13.87 -12.76
CA ASN A 6 30.60 14.49 -12.28
C ASN A 6 30.75 14.55 -10.74
N ASP A 7 29.73 14.18 -9.97
CA ASP A 7 29.75 14.16 -8.50
C ASP A 7 28.78 13.09 -7.95
N GLU A 8 29.29 12.18 -7.12
CA GLU A 8 28.51 11.07 -6.56
C GLU A 8 27.32 11.53 -5.70
N LYS A 9 27.36 12.73 -5.11
CA LYS A 9 26.28 13.22 -4.24
C LYS A 9 24.92 13.32 -4.96
N TYR A 10 24.92 13.45 -6.29
CA TYR A 10 23.71 13.54 -7.09
C TYR A 10 23.16 12.18 -7.53
N ARG A 11 23.92 11.09 -7.37
CA ARG A 11 23.57 9.73 -7.81
C ARG A 11 22.16 9.32 -7.40
N TYR A 12 21.76 9.61 -6.17
CA TYR A 12 20.44 9.25 -5.65
C TYR A 12 19.31 9.90 -6.45
N ASP A 13 19.40 11.20 -6.73
CA ASP A 13 18.37 11.95 -7.43
C ASP A 13 18.31 11.58 -8.92
N VAL A 14 19.47 11.39 -9.55
CA VAL A 14 19.57 10.90 -10.92
C VAL A 14 18.93 9.52 -11.02
N TYR A 15 19.30 8.59 -10.14
CA TYR A 15 18.73 7.25 -10.10
C TYR A 15 17.20 7.28 -10.01
N HIS A 16 16.64 8.03 -9.06
CA HIS A 16 15.21 8.05 -8.84
C HIS A 16 14.41 8.67 -9.99
N ILE A 17 14.95 9.70 -10.66
CA ILE A 17 14.29 10.31 -11.82
C ILE A 17 14.43 9.43 -13.06
N PHE A 18 15.61 8.88 -13.33
CA PHE A 18 15.82 7.98 -14.45
C PHE A 18 14.99 6.69 -14.32
N GLU A 19 14.81 6.15 -13.11
CA GLU A 19 14.01 4.94 -12.88
C GLU A 19 12.53 5.14 -13.28
N LEU A 20 12.03 6.39 -13.24
CA LEU A 20 10.70 6.73 -13.74
C LEU A 20 10.55 6.43 -15.24
N PHE A 21 11.60 6.72 -16.00
CA PHE A 21 11.60 6.61 -17.46
C PHE A 21 12.20 5.30 -17.96
N TYR A 22 13.08 4.65 -17.19
CA TYR A 22 13.80 3.44 -17.56
C TYR A 22 13.61 2.33 -16.52
N SER A 23 12.36 2.10 -16.14
CA SER A 23 12.01 1.08 -15.15
C SER A 23 12.52 -0.30 -15.54
N PHE A 24 13.01 -1.06 -14.54
CA PHE A 24 13.60 -2.39 -14.73
C PHE A 24 14.88 -2.40 -15.60
N THR A 25 15.47 -1.23 -15.88
CA THR A 25 16.77 -1.13 -16.56
C THR A 25 17.88 -1.05 -15.51
N GLN A 26 18.90 -1.91 -15.62
CA GLN A 26 20.08 -1.81 -14.76
C GLN A 26 20.85 -0.51 -15.08
N MET A 27 21.05 0.32 -14.07
CA MET A 27 21.80 1.57 -14.16
C MET A 27 23.17 1.40 -13.51
N GLU A 28 24.21 1.70 -14.28
CA GLU A 28 25.60 1.70 -13.85
C GLU A 28 26.07 3.16 -13.82
N PHE A 29 26.61 3.59 -12.68
CA PHE A 29 27.06 4.96 -12.49
C PHE A 29 28.58 5.02 -12.57
N GLU A 30 29.08 5.95 -13.37
CA GLU A 30 30.50 6.22 -13.56
C GLU A 30 30.80 7.67 -13.12
N PHE A 31 31.89 7.88 -12.38
CA PHE A 31 32.26 9.20 -11.82
C PHE A 31 33.53 9.79 -12.41
N GLU A 32 34.25 8.99 -13.19
CA GLU A 32 35.38 9.42 -14.01
C GLU A 32 34.90 9.46 -15.46
N ASN A 33 35.23 10.53 -16.19
CA ASN A 33 34.68 10.79 -17.53
C ASN A 33 34.98 9.63 -18.49
N PRO A 34 33.97 8.84 -18.88
CA PRO A 34 34.20 7.60 -19.60
C PRO A 34 34.26 7.82 -21.11
N SER A 35 34.91 6.90 -21.80
CA SER A 35 34.93 6.86 -23.27
C SER A 35 33.56 6.52 -23.87
N HIS A 36 32.68 5.81 -23.14
CA HIS A 36 31.35 5.44 -23.59
C HIS A 36 30.33 5.41 -22.44
N CYS A 37 29.25 6.19 -22.57
CA CYS A 37 28.09 6.18 -21.66
C CYS A 37 26.80 6.55 -22.40
N ASP A 38 25.65 6.10 -21.88
CA ASP A 38 24.34 6.42 -22.45
C ASP A 38 23.94 7.88 -22.16
N TYR A 39 24.32 8.39 -20.98
CA TYR A 39 24.05 9.75 -20.53
C TYR A 39 25.24 10.34 -19.76
N LYS A 40 25.53 11.63 -19.98
CA LYS A 40 26.46 12.43 -19.17
C LYS A 40 25.71 13.55 -18.48
N LEU A 41 25.81 13.63 -17.15
CA LEU A 41 25.26 14.72 -16.35
C LEU A 41 26.41 15.50 -15.73
N ASN A 42 26.63 16.72 -16.21
CA ASN A 42 27.56 17.67 -15.61
C ASN A 42 26.78 18.69 -14.80
N VAL A 43 26.96 18.64 -13.49
CA VAL A 43 26.28 19.52 -12.53
C VAL A 43 27.28 20.53 -11.99
N SER A 44 27.01 21.82 -12.18
CA SER A 44 27.73 22.93 -11.53
C SER A 44 26.85 23.55 -10.44
N GLU A 45 27.27 24.66 -9.82
CA GLU A 45 26.50 25.31 -8.74
C GLU A 45 25.08 25.69 -9.18
N ASP A 46 24.94 26.17 -10.42
CA ASP A 46 23.70 26.78 -10.92
C ASP A 46 23.20 26.15 -12.22
N GLU A 47 23.88 25.13 -12.74
CA GLU A 47 23.56 24.58 -14.07
C GLU A 47 23.63 23.06 -14.10
N LEU A 48 22.78 22.47 -14.93
CA LEU A 48 22.81 21.06 -15.30
C LEU A 48 22.93 20.94 -16.81
N LEU A 49 24.01 20.32 -17.28
CA LEU A 49 24.15 19.90 -18.68
C LEU A 49 23.90 18.39 -18.76
N ILE A 50 22.94 17.99 -19.59
CA ILE A 50 22.65 16.58 -19.89
C ILE A 50 23.00 16.31 -21.36
N GLU A 51 23.84 15.30 -21.59
CA GLU A 51 24.20 14.80 -22.93
C GLU A 51 23.72 13.35 -23.06
N ASN A 52 23.11 12.97 -24.20
CA ASN A 52 22.84 11.57 -24.51
C ASN A 52 23.94 10.95 -25.39
N LYS A 53 23.87 9.64 -25.60
CA LYS A 53 24.77 8.89 -26.50
C LYS A 53 24.79 9.35 -27.97
N GLU A 54 23.81 10.13 -28.40
CA GLU A 54 23.71 10.68 -29.77
C GLU A 54 24.43 12.04 -29.87
N GLY A 55 25.02 12.53 -28.78
CA GLY A 55 25.71 13.83 -28.70
C GLY A 55 24.76 15.01 -28.53
N GLU A 56 23.46 14.77 -28.34
CA GLU A 56 22.51 15.83 -28.06
C GLU A 56 22.69 16.33 -26.64
N GLN A 57 22.85 17.65 -26.52
CA GLN A 57 23.09 18.33 -25.25
C GLN A 57 21.96 19.30 -24.94
N LEU A 58 21.46 19.27 -23.71
CA LEU A 58 20.56 20.29 -23.20
C LEU A 58 21.09 20.85 -21.87
N LYS A 59 21.08 22.18 -21.78
CA LYS A 59 21.54 22.92 -20.60
C LYS A 59 20.34 23.51 -19.86
N PHE A 60 20.32 23.31 -18.55
CA PHE A 60 19.28 23.80 -17.65
C PHE A 60 19.87 24.76 -16.61
N ASN A 61 19.16 25.83 -16.33
CA ASN A 61 19.45 26.74 -15.23
C ASN A 61 18.73 26.25 -13.96
N LEU A 62 19.48 26.10 -12.87
CA LEU A 62 19.00 25.63 -11.58
C LEU A 62 18.75 26.77 -10.57
N LYS A 63 19.02 28.04 -10.93
CA LYS A 63 18.67 29.21 -10.12
C LYS A 63 17.16 29.36 -10.05
N SER A 64 16.62 29.23 -8.85
CA SER A 64 15.18 29.34 -8.57
C SER A 64 14.95 29.82 -7.15
N LYS A 65 13.71 30.25 -6.87
CA LYS A 65 13.22 30.44 -5.50
C LYS A 65 13.06 29.10 -4.76
N MET A 66 12.96 27.99 -5.51
CA MET A 66 12.88 26.63 -4.96
C MET A 66 14.26 26.08 -4.57
N LYS A 67 14.26 25.02 -3.76
CA LYS A 67 15.51 24.34 -3.36
C LYS A 67 16.20 23.73 -4.60
N PHE A 68 17.52 23.83 -4.69
CA PHE A 68 18.35 23.24 -5.76
C PHE A 68 17.90 21.82 -6.16
N LYS A 69 17.68 20.94 -5.17
CA LYS A 69 17.26 19.56 -5.39
C LYS A 69 15.93 19.42 -6.15
N HIS A 70 15.01 20.35 -5.96
CA HIS A 70 13.74 20.40 -6.67
C HIS A 70 13.98 20.73 -8.15
N GLU A 71 14.69 21.81 -8.44
CA GLU A 71 15.02 22.22 -9.82
C GLU A 71 15.88 21.20 -10.57
N PHE A 72 16.81 20.55 -9.87
CA PHE A 72 17.63 19.48 -10.42
C PHE A 72 16.77 18.32 -10.93
N ARG A 73 15.80 17.87 -10.12
CA ARG A 73 14.83 16.83 -10.51
C ARG A 73 13.91 17.29 -11.64
N LYS A 74 13.42 18.52 -11.56
CA LYS A 74 12.54 19.15 -12.54
C LYS A 74 13.20 19.20 -13.93
N SER A 75 14.46 19.60 -13.97
CA SER A 75 15.29 19.67 -15.19
C SER A 75 15.50 18.30 -15.82
N MET A 76 15.93 17.30 -15.03
CA MET A 76 16.08 15.93 -15.53
C MET A 76 14.76 15.34 -16.04
N PHE A 77 13.64 15.59 -15.34
CA PHE A 77 12.33 15.10 -15.75
C PHE A 77 11.89 15.70 -17.09
N LYS A 78 12.06 17.01 -17.28
CA LYS A 78 11.78 17.70 -18.54
C LYS A 78 12.55 17.06 -19.70
N TYR A 79 13.86 16.93 -19.54
CA TYR A 79 14.72 16.31 -20.55
C TYR A 79 14.25 14.89 -20.91
N LEU A 80 14.08 14.03 -19.92
CA LEU A 80 13.71 12.64 -20.15
C LEU A 80 12.30 12.48 -20.72
N ARG A 81 11.36 13.36 -20.34
CA ARG A 81 10.00 13.37 -20.91
C ARG A 81 10.03 13.66 -22.40
N GLU A 82 10.83 14.64 -22.83
CA GLU A 82 11.00 14.96 -24.26
C GLU A 82 11.70 13.82 -25.02
N LYS A 83 12.71 13.19 -24.42
CA LYS A 83 13.46 12.10 -25.07
C LYS A 83 12.69 10.79 -25.19
N THR A 84 11.90 10.46 -24.18
CA THR A 84 11.22 9.16 -24.12
C THR A 84 9.76 9.20 -24.56
N LEU A 85 9.18 10.40 -24.66
CA LEU A 85 7.76 10.64 -24.95
C LEU A 85 6.81 9.93 -23.96
N LYS A 86 7.31 9.55 -22.78
CA LYS A 86 6.51 8.89 -21.74
C LYS A 86 5.70 9.92 -20.97
N GLU A 87 4.40 9.65 -20.84
CA GLU A 87 3.51 10.39 -19.95
C GLU A 87 3.49 9.75 -18.56
N LEU A 88 4.09 10.42 -17.58
CA LEU A 88 4.14 10.00 -16.18
C LEU A 88 3.22 10.92 -15.35
N PRO A 89 2.02 10.45 -14.94
CA PRO A 89 0.99 11.34 -14.37
C PRO A 89 1.38 12.05 -13.07
N TRP A 90 2.36 11.53 -12.35
CA TRP A 90 2.82 12.07 -11.06
C TRP A 90 4.00 13.03 -11.17
N GLY A 91 4.59 13.18 -12.37
CA GLY A 91 5.75 14.04 -12.56
C GLY A 91 6.92 13.70 -11.61
N ILE A 92 7.42 14.70 -10.90
CA ILE A 92 8.51 14.55 -9.91
C ILE A 92 8.02 14.32 -8.47
N LEU A 93 6.72 14.14 -8.26
CA LEU A 93 6.21 13.60 -6.99
C LEU A 93 6.58 12.11 -6.96
N ILE A 94 7.61 11.72 -6.21
CA ILE A 94 8.10 10.32 -6.12
C ILE A 94 7.87 9.75 -4.70
N GLY A 95 7.47 10.59 -3.74
CA GLY A 95 7.23 10.19 -2.37
C GLY A 95 6.07 9.19 -2.21
N ILE A 96 6.13 8.44 -1.10
CA ILE A 96 5.09 7.48 -0.68
C ILE A 96 3.73 8.16 -0.47
N ARG A 97 3.74 9.39 0.06
CA ARG A 97 2.52 10.14 0.40
C ARG A 97 2.52 11.52 -0.29
N PRO A 98 2.00 11.60 -1.53
CA PRO A 98 1.85 12.87 -2.24
C PRO A 98 0.96 13.88 -1.50
N THR A 99 -0.05 13.39 -0.74
CA THR A 99 -1.02 14.24 -0.03
C THR A 99 -0.40 15.12 1.04
N LYS A 100 0.76 14.75 1.58
CA LYS A 100 1.45 15.55 2.60
C LYS A 100 1.76 16.97 2.12
N ILE A 101 2.24 17.13 0.88
CA ILE A 101 2.57 18.46 0.32
C ILE A 101 1.29 19.29 0.20
N VAL A 102 0.18 18.67 -0.17
CA VAL A 102 -1.13 19.32 -0.28
C VAL A 102 -1.66 19.73 1.09
N LEU A 103 -1.52 18.88 2.11
CA LEU A 103 -1.91 19.19 3.48
C LEU A 103 -1.10 20.36 4.05
N ASP A 104 0.21 20.39 3.82
CA ASP A 104 1.06 21.51 4.23
C ASP A 104 0.59 22.82 3.55
N MET A 105 0.30 22.81 2.25
CA MET A 105 -0.24 23.99 1.54
C MET A 105 -1.64 24.41 2.02
N MET A 106 -2.50 23.44 2.35
CA MET A 106 -3.83 23.72 2.93
C MET A 106 -3.74 24.29 4.35
N ASP A 107 -2.68 23.99 5.10
CA ASP A 107 -2.41 24.59 6.42
C ASP A 107 -1.80 25.99 6.29
N ASP A 108 -1.17 26.29 5.15
CA ASP A 108 -0.69 27.62 4.75
C ASP A 108 -1.76 28.45 3.98
N ASP A 109 -3.04 28.06 4.09
CA ASP A 109 -4.22 28.74 3.52
C ASP A 109 -4.24 28.89 1.97
N PHE A 110 -3.52 28.04 1.24
CA PHE A 110 -3.61 28.01 -0.23
C PHE A 110 -5.00 27.57 -0.69
N THR A 111 -5.52 28.23 -1.73
CA THR A 111 -6.73 27.80 -2.43
C THR A 111 -6.50 26.54 -3.26
N GLU A 112 -7.58 25.85 -3.64
CA GLU A 112 -7.47 24.64 -4.48
C GLU A 112 -6.84 24.92 -5.85
N ASP A 113 -7.14 26.07 -6.46
CA ASP A 113 -6.58 26.45 -7.75
C ASP A 113 -5.08 26.73 -7.64
N GLU A 114 -4.64 27.43 -6.58
CA GLU A 114 -3.20 27.64 -6.31
C GLU A 114 -2.46 26.32 -6.07
N ILE A 115 -3.07 25.38 -5.33
CA ILE A 115 -2.50 24.05 -5.13
C ILE A 115 -2.37 23.30 -6.46
N ILE A 116 -3.40 23.33 -7.30
CA ILE A 116 -3.37 22.69 -8.63
C ILE A 116 -2.23 23.30 -9.47
N ASP A 117 -2.12 24.62 -9.49
CA ASP A 117 -1.08 25.32 -10.24
C ASP A 117 0.32 24.94 -9.77
N VAL A 118 0.55 24.87 -8.45
CA VAL A 118 1.83 24.40 -7.90
C VAL A 118 2.12 22.95 -8.32
N LEU A 119 1.16 22.04 -8.16
CA LEU A 119 1.35 20.62 -8.51
C LEU A 119 1.61 20.43 -10.01
N MET A 120 0.96 21.21 -10.88
CA MET A 120 1.14 21.12 -12.32
C MET A 120 2.45 21.76 -12.78
N ASN A 121 2.78 22.96 -12.30
CA ASN A 121 3.90 23.75 -12.81
C ASN A 121 5.25 23.40 -12.16
N GLU A 122 5.24 23.12 -10.85
CA GLU A 122 6.45 22.79 -10.11
C GLU A 122 6.72 21.30 -10.11
N TYR A 123 5.66 20.49 -10.00
CA TYR A 123 5.82 19.04 -9.89
C TYR A 123 5.51 18.25 -11.16
N PHE A 124 4.97 18.88 -12.21
CA PHE A 124 4.50 18.21 -13.45
C PHE A 124 3.47 17.11 -13.20
N ALA A 125 2.72 17.20 -12.12
CA ALA A 125 1.59 16.31 -11.91
C ALA A 125 0.50 16.63 -12.94
N ARG A 126 -0.16 15.60 -13.46
CA ARG A 126 -1.33 15.76 -14.31
C ARG A 126 -2.51 16.27 -13.48
N ILE A 127 -3.39 17.06 -14.10
CA ILE A 127 -4.50 17.72 -13.40
C ILE A 127 -5.42 16.77 -12.64
N ASP A 128 -5.66 15.56 -13.15
CA ASP A 128 -6.46 14.53 -12.46
C ASP A 128 -5.76 14.03 -11.19
N LYS A 129 -4.42 13.94 -11.18
CA LYS A 129 -3.64 13.56 -10.00
C LYS A 129 -3.57 14.69 -8.97
N ALA A 130 -3.50 15.94 -9.43
CA ALA A 130 -3.58 17.11 -8.55
C ALA A 130 -4.93 17.15 -7.81
N LYS A 131 -6.04 17.01 -8.54
CA LYS A 131 -7.40 16.93 -7.98
C LYS A 131 -7.57 15.74 -7.04
N LEU A 132 -7.08 14.56 -7.43
CA LEU A 132 -7.08 13.38 -6.57
C LEU A 132 -6.35 13.63 -5.24
N CYS A 133 -5.20 14.31 -5.25
CA CYS A 133 -4.49 14.64 -4.01
C CYS A 133 -5.30 15.58 -3.10
N ILE A 134 -5.96 16.57 -3.68
CA ILE A 134 -6.81 17.51 -2.95
C ILE A 134 -8.00 16.79 -2.31
N ASP A 135 -8.71 15.96 -3.07
CA ASP A 135 -9.87 15.21 -2.58
C ASP A 135 -9.49 14.30 -1.41
N ILE A 136 -8.36 13.61 -1.53
CA ILE A 136 -7.86 12.74 -0.47
C ILE A 136 -7.37 13.54 0.73
N ALA A 137 -6.61 14.63 0.53
CA ALA A 137 -6.13 15.47 1.62
C ALA A 137 -7.30 16.03 2.45
N LYS A 138 -8.41 16.44 1.81
CA LYS A 138 -9.63 16.84 2.51
C LYS A 138 -10.23 15.69 3.33
N ALA A 139 -10.31 14.50 2.75
CA ALA A 139 -10.85 13.32 3.42
C ALA A 139 -9.99 12.90 4.64
N GLU A 140 -8.66 12.93 4.50
CA GLU A 140 -7.65 12.67 5.53
C GLU A 140 -7.76 13.72 6.66
N LYS A 141 -7.71 15.02 6.34
CA LYS A 141 -7.77 16.14 7.31
C LYS A 141 -9.03 16.10 8.18
N ALA A 142 -10.15 15.63 7.62
CA ALA A 142 -11.42 15.52 8.33
C ALA A 142 -11.49 14.35 9.34
N ARG A 143 -10.64 13.32 9.19
CA ARG A 143 -10.75 12.06 9.94
C ARG A 143 -9.54 11.72 10.79
N VAL A 144 -8.37 12.25 10.43
CA VAL A 144 -7.10 11.93 11.06
C VAL A 144 -7.12 12.17 12.56
N ASN A 145 -6.52 11.26 13.31
CA ASN A 145 -6.40 11.32 14.75
C ASN A 145 -5.68 12.59 15.23
N LYS A 146 -6.23 13.19 16.29
CA LYS A 146 -5.66 14.36 16.98
C LYS A 146 -5.32 14.07 18.44
N GLU A 147 -5.75 12.91 18.96
CA GLU A 147 -5.66 12.57 20.38
C GLU A 147 -4.51 11.59 20.63
N SER A 148 -3.59 11.93 21.54
CA SER A 148 -2.41 11.10 21.82
C SER A 148 -2.74 9.74 22.45
N LYS A 149 -3.87 9.63 23.15
CA LYS A 149 -4.33 8.38 23.80
C LYS A 149 -5.19 7.49 22.90
N ASN A 150 -5.56 7.97 21.71
CA ASN A 150 -6.23 7.13 20.73
C ASN A 150 -5.18 6.33 19.97
N ILE A 151 -5.41 5.02 19.87
CA ILE A 151 -4.54 4.08 19.18
C ILE A 151 -5.37 3.18 18.26
N SER A 152 -4.69 2.53 17.33
CA SER A 152 -5.25 1.41 16.57
C SER A 152 -4.51 0.12 16.86
N ILE A 153 -5.22 -1.00 16.70
CA ILE A 153 -4.67 -2.34 16.85
C ILE A 153 -4.57 -3.00 15.48
N TYR A 154 -3.40 -3.50 15.14
CA TYR A 154 -3.20 -4.38 13.99
C TYR A 154 -2.91 -5.80 14.47
N ILE A 155 -3.50 -6.79 13.82
CA ILE A 155 -3.27 -8.20 14.11
C ILE A 155 -2.89 -8.88 12.79
N GLY A 156 -1.70 -9.48 12.76
CA GLY A 156 -1.19 -10.21 11.61
C GLY A 156 -1.52 -11.70 11.67
N MET A 157 -2.06 -12.25 10.58
CA MET A 157 -2.15 -13.69 10.33
C MET A 157 -1.13 -14.10 9.27
N PRO A 158 -0.04 -14.81 9.60
CA PRO A 158 1.05 -15.09 8.65
C PRO A 158 0.77 -16.33 7.77
N PHE A 159 -0.47 -16.83 7.73
CA PHE A 159 -0.85 -18.03 6.99
C PHE A 159 -1.78 -17.69 5.83
N CYS A 160 -1.61 -18.38 4.71
CA CYS A 160 -2.46 -18.31 3.52
C CYS A 160 -2.77 -19.71 2.99
N PRO A 161 -3.79 -19.90 2.13
CA PRO A 161 -3.98 -21.16 1.43
C PRO A 161 -2.82 -21.44 0.47
N THR A 162 -2.40 -20.39 -0.27
CA THR A 162 -1.25 -20.39 -1.19
C THR A 162 -0.54 -19.03 -1.15
N THR A 163 0.72 -18.99 -1.60
CA THR A 163 1.47 -17.74 -1.79
C THR A 163 1.15 -17.16 -3.17
N CYS A 164 0.64 -15.92 -3.22
CA CYS A 164 0.37 -15.24 -4.49
C CYS A 164 1.67 -14.71 -5.10
N LEU A 165 1.74 -14.68 -6.43
CA LEU A 165 2.92 -14.27 -7.20
C LEU A 165 3.43 -12.85 -6.87
N TYR A 166 2.52 -11.95 -6.52
CA TYR A 166 2.81 -10.54 -6.21
C TYR A 166 2.89 -10.24 -4.70
N CYS A 167 2.61 -11.22 -3.84
CA CYS A 167 2.46 -10.97 -2.41
C CYS A 167 3.79 -10.53 -1.79
N SER A 168 3.74 -9.50 -0.94
CA SER A 168 4.90 -9.03 -0.18
C SER A 168 4.82 -9.29 1.33
N PHE A 169 3.68 -9.80 1.79
CA PHE A 169 3.47 -10.18 3.18
C PHE A 169 4.11 -11.53 3.50
N ALA A 170 4.41 -11.77 4.79
CA ALA A 170 4.67 -13.12 5.28
C ALA A 170 3.42 -14.00 5.04
N SER A 171 3.49 -14.87 4.03
CA SER A 171 2.43 -15.81 3.69
C SER A 171 2.97 -17.23 3.69
N ASN A 172 2.71 -17.95 4.78
CA ASN A 172 3.08 -19.35 4.95
C ASN A 172 1.92 -20.23 4.46
N PRO A 173 2.09 -21.04 3.40
CA PRO A 173 1.03 -21.93 2.93
C PRO A 173 0.63 -22.92 4.03
N ILE A 174 -0.63 -22.89 4.43
CA ILE A 174 -1.12 -23.66 5.59
C ILE A 174 -1.10 -25.18 5.35
N SER A 175 -1.15 -25.61 4.08
CA SER A 175 -1.07 -27.01 3.65
C SER A 175 0.33 -27.61 3.75
N GLY A 176 1.37 -26.79 3.97
CA GLY A 176 2.73 -27.29 4.16
C GLY A 176 2.86 -28.10 5.45
N ARG A 177 3.52 -29.27 5.38
CA ARG A 177 3.63 -30.21 6.51
C ARG A 177 4.21 -29.60 7.79
N ASN A 178 5.19 -28.71 7.64
CA ASN A 178 5.84 -28.03 8.77
C ASN A 178 5.08 -26.76 9.19
N THR A 179 4.46 -26.05 8.25
CA THR A 179 3.71 -24.81 8.51
C THR A 179 2.38 -25.09 9.21
N GLY A 180 1.64 -26.13 8.79
CA GLY A 180 0.37 -26.51 9.42
C GLY A 180 0.51 -26.87 10.90
N LYS A 181 1.61 -27.52 11.31
CA LYS A 181 1.91 -27.84 12.71
C LYS A 181 2.20 -26.60 13.57
N MET A 182 2.56 -25.47 12.96
CA MET A 182 2.84 -24.22 13.67
C MET A 182 1.60 -23.35 13.88
N VAL A 183 0.46 -23.68 13.25
CA VAL A 183 -0.77 -22.87 13.35
C VAL A 183 -1.24 -22.77 14.80
N GLU A 184 -1.43 -23.90 15.49
CA GLU A 184 -1.93 -23.87 16.87
C GLU A 184 -0.93 -23.20 17.83
N PRO A 185 0.38 -23.55 17.83
CA PRO A 185 1.37 -22.84 18.65
C PRO A 185 1.42 -21.33 18.38
N TYR A 186 1.26 -20.91 17.13
CA TYR A 186 1.18 -19.50 16.76
C TYR A 186 -0.06 -18.82 17.35
N LEU A 187 -1.23 -19.44 17.21
CA LEU A 187 -2.49 -18.90 17.75
C LEU A 187 -2.44 -18.77 19.27
N GLU A 188 -1.83 -19.72 19.98
CA GLU A 188 -1.64 -19.63 21.43
C GLU A 188 -0.73 -18.44 21.82
N LYS A 189 0.41 -18.27 21.14
CA LYS A 189 1.28 -17.11 21.38
C LYS A 189 0.64 -15.78 20.99
N LEU A 190 -0.16 -15.76 19.93
CA LEU A 190 -0.93 -14.56 19.56
C LEU A 190 -1.99 -14.22 20.63
N LYS A 191 -2.70 -15.21 21.19
CA LYS A 191 -3.65 -15.01 22.30
C LYS A 191 -2.93 -14.47 23.56
N GLU A 192 -1.72 -14.96 23.85
CA GLU A 192 -0.88 -14.47 24.93
C GLU A 192 -0.45 -13.01 24.71
N GLU A 193 -0.04 -12.66 23.48
CA GLU A 193 0.28 -11.28 23.10
C GLU A 193 -0.92 -10.35 23.28
N ILE A 194 -2.11 -10.80 22.86
CA ILE A 194 -3.36 -10.06 23.02
C ILE A 194 -3.63 -9.76 24.50
N ASP A 195 -3.41 -10.72 25.41
CA ASP A 195 -3.61 -10.49 26.84
C ASP A 195 -2.63 -9.48 27.42
N ILE A 196 -1.36 -9.55 27.03
CA ILE A 196 -0.33 -8.63 27.50
C ILE A 196 -0.64 -7.20 27.02
N ILE A 197 -0.97 -7.03 25.74
CA ILE A 197 -1.32 -5.73 25.16
C ILE A 197 -2.63 -5.20 25.75
N LYS A 198 -3.64 -6.05 25.98
CA LYS A 198 -4.89 -5.66 26.66
C LYS A 198 -4.60 -5.11 28.06
N LYS A 199 -3.74 -5.77 28.84
CA LYS A 199 -3.35 -5.30 30.18
C LYS A 199 -2.65 -3.94 30.12
N PHE A 200 -1.72 -3.75 29.17
CA PHE A 200 -1.04 -2.49 28.95
C PHE A 200 -2.02 -1.35 28.62
N ILE A 201 -2.90 -1.56 27.65
CA ILE A 201 -3.92 -0.59 27.22
C ILE A 201 -4.80 -0.17 28.39
N ASN A 202 -5.26 -1.13 29.20
CA ASN A 202 -6.08 -0.84 30.38
C ASN A 202 -5.31 -0.05 31.44
N LYS A 203 -4.07 -0.46 31.74
CA LYS A 203 -3.20 0.22 32.73
C LYS A 203 -2.94 1.68 32.34
N LYS A 204 -2.75 1.94 31.05
CA LYS A 204 -2.45 3.30 30.53
C LYS A 204 -3.70 4.12 30.19
N GLY A 205 -4.88 3.51 30.23
CA GLY A 205 -6.14 4.16 29.88
C GLY A 205 -6.17 4.63 28.42
N LEU A 206 -5.74 3.77 27.49
CA LEU A 206 -5.74 4.07 26.05
C LEU A 206 -7.09 3.71 25.41
N ASN A 207 -7.49 4.50 24.42
CA ASN A 207 -8.69 4.30 23.64
C ASN A 207 -8.34 3.60 22.32
N ILE A 208 -9.05 2.52 22.01
CA ILE A 208 -8.88 1.81 20.73
C ILE A 208 -9.90 2.39 19.75
N GLU A 209 -9.41 3.00 18.67
CA GLU A 209 -10.25 3.56 17.61
C GLU A 209 -10.56 2.52 16.54
N CYS A 210 -9.53 1.83 16.03
CA CYS A 210 -9.69 0.78 15.03
C CYS A 210 -9.03 -0.53 15.49
N VAL A 211 -9.61 -1.65 15.07
CA VAL A 211 -9.02 -2.99 15.14
C VAL A 211 -8.99 -3.57 13.74
N TYR A 212 -7.80 -3.88 13.23
CA TYR A 212 -7.58 -4.39 11.89
C TYR A 212 -6.92 -5.76 11.94
N PHE A 213 -7.61 -6.79 11.46
CA PHE A 213 -7.06 -8.14 11.35
C PHE A 213 -6.75 -8.45 9.88
N GLY A 214 -5.46 -8.58 9.55
CA GLY A 214 -5.02 -8.80 8.18
C GLY A 214 -3.71 -9.59 8.08
N GLY A 215 -2.93 -9.30 7.03
CA GLY A 215 -1.60 -9.87 6.79
C GLY A 215 -1.62 -10.89 5.65
N GLY A 216 -1.47 -12.17 5.97
CA GLY A 216 -1.75 -13.26 5.06
C GLY A 216 -3.25 -13.40 4.82
N THR A 217 -3.89 -14.35 5.49
CA THR A 217 -5.34 -14.56 5.37
C THR A 217 -5.89 -15.02 6.72
N PRO A 218 -6.45 -14.10 7.54
CA PRO A 218 -7.11 -14.41 8.81
C PRO A 218 -8.07 -15.61 8.73
N THR A 219 -8.77 -15.74 7.62
CA THR A 219 -9.74 -16.80 7.35
C THR A 219 -9.12 -18.12 6.89
N SER A 220 -7.80 -18.29 6.83
CA SER A 220 -7.18 -19.55 6.37
C SER A 220 -7.22 -20.70 7.38
N VAL A 221 -7.33 -20.40 8.67
CA VAL A 221 -7.43 -21.42 9.72
C VAL A 221 -8.79 -22.11 9.67
N ASN A 222 -8.95 -23.22 10.40
CA ASN A 222 -10.24 -23.91 10.47
C ASN A 222 -11.28 -23.07 11.26
N ASN A 223 -12.55 -23.47 11.24
CA ASN A 223 -13.62 -22.65 11.82
C ASN A 223 -13.49 -22.49 13.35
N ASP A 224 -13.14 -23.55 14.08
CA ASP A 224 -12.94 -23.51 15.53
C ASP A 224 -11.79 -22.57 15.92
N GLN A 225 -10.66 -22.68 15.22
CA GLN A 225 -9.50 -21.80 15.39
C GLN A 225 -9.85 -20.35 15.10
N PHE A 226 -10.60 -20.12 14.00
CA PHE A 226 -11.05 -18.79 13.61
C PHE A 226 -11.97 -18.19 14.67
N GLU A 227 -13.00 -18.90 15.11
CA GLU A 227 -13.88 -18.41 16.17
C GLU A 227 -13.12 -18.16 17.47
N SER A 228 -12.21 -19.07 17.86
CA SER A 228 -11.41 -18.93 19.08
C SER A 228 -10.60 -17.63 19.09
N ILE A 229 -9.89 -17.32 18.00
CA ILE A 229 -9.09 -16.09 17.92
C ILE A 229 -9.97 -14.84 17.79
N ILE A 230 -11.03 -14.86 16.99
CA ILE A 230 -11.93 -13.70 16.85
C ILE A 230 -12.63 -13.37 18.16
N LYS A 231 -13.09 -14.39 18.90
CA LYS A 231 -13.63 -14.21 20.26
C LYS A 231 -12.62 -13.53 21.17
N LYS A 232 -11.35 -13.97 21.15
CA LYS A 232 -10.27 -13.38 21.95
C LYS A 232 -10.05 -11.91 21.61
N VAL A 233 -9.98 -11.58 20.32
CA VAL A 233 -9.81 -10.20 19.83
C VAL A 233 -10.98 -9.34 20.27
N TYR A 234 -12.21 -9.79 20.01
CA TYR A 234 -13.43 -9.07 20.40
C TYR A 234 -13.48 -8.78 21.90
N LYS A 235 -13.27 -9.79 22.74
CA LYS A 235 -13.27 -9.67 24.21
C LYS A 235 -12.12 -8.80 24.76
N SER A 236 -11.09 -8.52 23.96
CA SER A 236 -9.92 -7.76 24.41
C SER A 236 -9.94 -6.32 23.96
N PHE A 237 -10.34 -6.11 22.70
CA PHE A 237 -10.17 -4.84 22.00
C PHE A 237 -11.47 -4.19 21.54
N VAL A 238 -12.61 -4.88 21.57
CA VAL A 238 -13.88 -4.36 21.02
C VAL A 238 -14.99 -4.31 22.06
N GLU A 239 -15.21 -5.39 22.82
CA GLU A 239 -16.29 -5.45 23.80
C GLU A 239 -16.15 -4.36 24.87
N ASN A 240 -17.26 -3.66 25.14
CA ASN A 240 -17.35 -2.54 26.11
C ASN A 240 -16.40 -1.37 25.81
N ARG A 241 -16.02 -1.18 24.54
CA ARG A 241 -15.22 -0.05 24.06
C ARG A 241 -15.93 0.65 22.90
N ASN A 242 -15.58 1.92 22.68
CA ASN A 242 -16.10 2.74 21.58
C ASN A 242 -15.24 2.59 20.32
N VAL A 243 -15.03 1.35 19.86
CA VAL A 243 -14.29 1.07 18.61
C VAL A 243 -15.13 1.52 17.43
N LYS A 244 -14.55 2.38 16.56
CA LYS A 244 -15.22 2.89 15.36
C LYS A 244 -15.19 1.88 14.21
N GLU A 245 -14.11 1.10 14.12
CA GLU A 245 -13.92 0.10 13.06
C GLU A 245 -13.32 -1.19 13.60
N PHE A 246 -14.00 -2.33 13.37
CA PHE A 246 -13.42 -3.66 13.50
C PHE A 246 -13.42 -4.34 12.11
N ASN A 247 -12.26 -4.33 11.47
CA ASN A 247 -12.05 -4.85 10.12
C ASN A 247 -11.38 -6.23 10.14
N ILE A 248 -11.84 -7.12 9.26
CA ILE A 248 -11.14 -8.37 8.94
C ILE A 248 -10.92 -8.50 7.44
N GLU A 249 -9.68 -8.69 7.03
CA GLU A 249 -9.35 -9.03 5.65
C GLU A 249 -9.73 -10.49 5.37
N CYS A 250 -10.67 -10.69 4.46
CA CYS A 250 -11.01 -12.00 3.90
C CYS A 250 -10.46 -12.09 2.46
N GLY A 251 -9.18 -11.70 2.30
CA GLY A 251 -8.55 -11.48 0.99
C GLY A 251 -8.42 -12.72 0.08
N ARG A 252 -8.86 -13.89 0.54
CA ARG A 252 -8.89 -15.17 -0.17
C ARG A 252 -10.31 -15.75 -0.13
N PRO A 253 -11.12 -15.57 -1.19
CA PRO A 253 -12.47 -16.13 -1.30
C PRO A 253 -12.54 -17.65 -1.03
N ASP A 254 -11.49 -18.38 -1.40
CA ASP A 254 -11.29 -19.82 -1.16
C ASP A 254 -11.18 -20.22 0.32
N SER A 255 -11.03 -19.25 1.23
CA SER A 255 -10.95 -19.48 2.67
C SER A 255 -12.21 -19.07 3.45
N ILE A 256 -13.20 -18.48 2.76
CA ILE A 256 -14.44 -17.97 3.35
C ILE A 256 -15.53 -19.04 3.25
N ASN A 257 -16.28 -19.25 4.33
CA ASN A 257 -17.51 -20.04 4.34
C ASN A 257 -18.58 -19.32 5.18
N GLU A 258 -19.81 -19.86 5.17
CA GLU A 258 -20.93 -19.27 5.91
C GLU A 258 -20.66 -19.20 7.42
N GLU A 259 -20.07 -20.24 8.00
CA GLU A 259 -19.76 -20.30 9.44
C GLU A 259 -18.79 -19.19 9.88
N LYS A 260 -17.76 -18.90 9.09
CA LYS A 260 -16.84 -17.77 9.34
C LYS A 260 -17.54 -16.42 9.24
N LEU A 261 -18.43 -16.24 8.26
CA LEU A 261 -19.21 -15.02 8.14
C LEU A 261 -20.18 -14.84 9.32
N LEU A 262 -20.84 -15.91 9.76
CA LEU A 262 -21.69 -15.90 10.97
C LEU A 262 -20.87 -15.59 12.23
N THR A 263 -19.67 -16.14 12.34
CA THR A 263 -18.72 -15.83 13.42
C THR A 263 -18.37 -14.34 13.43
N MET A 264 -18.05 -13.76 12.28
CA MET A 264 -17.78 -12.33 12.15
C MET A 264 -18.98 -11.47 12.58
N LYS A 265 -20.21 -11.85 12.19
CA LYS A 265 -21.44 -11.17 12.64
C LYS A 265 -21.64 -11.29 14.15
N LYS A 266 -21.46 -12.50 14.72
CA LYS A 266 -21.55 -12.77 16.16
C LYS A 266 -20.61 -11.87 16.97
N TYR A 267 -19.41 -11.62 16.48
CA TYR A 267 -18.40 -10.78 17.12
C TYR A 267 -18.32 -9.35 16.57
N LYS A 268 -19.41 -8.87 15.94
CA LYS A 268 -19.62 -7.46 15.53
C LYS A 268 -18.51 -6.88 14.65
N VAL A 269 -17.98 -7.67 13.73
CA VAL A 269 -17.09 -7.17 12.67
C VAL A 269 -17.86 -6.16 11.82
N SER A 270 -17.34 -4.95 11.70
CA SER A 270 -18.03 -3.82 11.05
C SER A 270 -17.62 -3.64 9.59
N ARG A 271 -16.46 -4.19 9.19
CA ARG A 271 -15.93 -4.11 7.82
C ARG A 271 -15.24 -5.42 7.45
N ILE A 272 -15.42 -5.85 6.21
CA ILE A 272 -14.69 -6.99 5.64
C ILE A 272 -14.13 -6.66 4.27
N SER A 273 -13.07 -7.34 3.86
CA SER A 273 -12.55 -7.28 2.49
C SER A 273 -12.73 -8.61 1.77
N ILE A 274 -13.37 -8.64 0.60
CA ILE A 274 -13.46 -9.82 -0.28
C ILE A 274 -12.76 -9.48 -1.58
N ASN A 275 -11.53 -9.96 -1.74
CA ASN A 275 -10.63 -9.40 -2.73
C ASN A 275 -10.48 -10.30 -3.95
N PRO A 276 -11.01 -9.91 -5.12
CA PRO A 276 -10.82 -10.66 -6.36
C PRO A 276 -9.40 -10.51 -6.89
N GLN A 277 -8.80 -9.32 -6.71
CA GLN A 277 -7.56 -8.87 -7.35
C GLN A 277 -7.73 -8.66 -8.86
N THR A 278 -8.44 -9.56 -9.53
CA THR A 278 -8.87 -9.50 -10.93
C THR A 278 -10.10 -10.40 -11.12
N MET A 279 -10.93 -10.13 -12.13
CA MET A 279 -12.08 -10.98 -12.51
C MET A 279 -11.79 -11.78 -13.79
N ASN A 280 -10.52 -12.13 -14.03
CA ASN A 280 -10.06 -12.89 -15.18
C ASN A 280 -9.44 -14.23 -14.73
N GLU A 281 -10.06 -15.34 -15.11
CA GLU A 281 -9.71 -16.71 -14.64
C GLU A 281 -8.27 -17.13 -14.97
N ASP A 282 -7.81 -16.82 -16.17
CA ASP A 282 -6.44 -17.09 -16.63
C ASP A 282 -5.41 -16.31 -15.79
N THR A 283 -5.71 -15.06 -15.46
CA THR A 283 -4.87 -14.23 -14.61
C THR A 283 -4.87 -14.74 -13.17
N LEU A 284 -6.03 -15.14 -12.61
CA LEU A 284 -6.12 -15.75 -11.27
C LEU A 284 -5.21 -16.98 -11.15
N LYS A 285 -5.25 -17.87 -12.15
CA LYS A 285 -4.37 -19.06 -12.21
C LYS A 285 -2.90 -18.66 -12.24
N LEU A 286 -2.54 -17.71 -13.11
CA LEU A 286 -1.16 -17.24 -13.28
C LEU A 286 -0.58 -16.65 -11.98
N ILE A 287 -1.38 -15.90 -11.22
CA ILE A 287 -0.93 -15.25 -9.98
C ILE A 287 -1.02 -16.16 -8.74
N GLY A 288 -1.37 -17.44 -8.91
CA GLY A 288 -1.40 -18.44 -7.83
C GLY A 288 -2.65 -18.40 -6.96
N ARG A 289 -3.78 -17.92 -7.51
CA ARG A 289 -5.09 -17.92 -6.86
C ARG A 289 -5.92 -19.09 -7.42
N HIS A 290 -6.45 -19.93 -6.53
CA HIS A 290 -7.13 -21.18 -6.91
C HIS A 290 -8.66 -21.10 -6.88
N HIS A 291 -9.23 -19.95 -6.51
CA HIS A 291 -10.66 -19.70 -6.67
C HIS A 291 -10.97 -19.23 -8.08
N THR A 292 -12.22 -19.43 -8.47
CA THR A 292 -12.81 -18.90 -9.69
C THR A 292 -13.45 -17.53 -9.47
N VAL A 293 -13.77 -16.84 -10.56
CA VAL A 293 -14.61 -15.64 -10.57
C VAL A 293 -15.99 -15.94 -9.98
N GLU A 294 -16.54 -17.11 -10.28
CA GLU A 294 -17.83 -17.55 -9.73
C GLU A 294 -17.78 -17.71 -8.20
N ASP A 295 -16.66 -18.21 -7.65
CA ASP A 295 -16.48 -18.29 -6.19
C ASP A 295 -16.50 -16.89 -5.56
N ILE A 296 -15.82 -15.91 -6.16
CA ILE A 296 -15.84 -14.51 -5.68
C ILE A 296 -17.28 -14.00 -5.62
N ILE A 297 -18.03 -14.15 -6.71
CA ILE A 297 -19.43 -13.69 -6.82
C ILE A 297 -20.29 -14.37 -5.74
N LYS A 298 -20.17 -15.68 -5.58
CA LYS A 298 -20.90 -16.45 -4.56
C LYS A 298 -20.57 -15.98 -3.14
N LYS A 299 -19.30 -15.80 -2.79
CA LYS A 299 -18.89 -15.38 -1.44
C LYS A 299 -19.32 -13.94 -1.15
N PHE A 300 -19.22 -13.05 -2.13
CA PHE A 300 -19.70 -11.67 -1.99
C PHE A 300 -21.21 -11.63 -1.73
N ASN A 301 -22.00 -12.33 -2.56
CA ASN A 301 -23.46 -12.38 -2.41
C ASN A 301 -23.88 -13.06 -1.09
N LEU A 302 -23.16 -14.08 -0.65
CA LEU A 302 -23.38 -14.70 0.66
C LEU A 302 -23.15 -13.70 1.80
N ALA A 303 -22.04 -12.93 1.77
CA ALA A 303 -21.79 -11.89 2.77
C ALA A 303 -22.90 -10.82 2.75
N ARG A 304 -23.32 -10.34 1.57
CA ARG A 304 -24.45 -9.42 1.45
C ARG A 304 -25.73 -10.00 2.06
N LYS A 305 -26.07 -11.25 1.76
CA LYS A 305 -27.24 -11.95 2.31
C LYS A 305 -27.22 -12.04 3.84
N LEU A 306 -26.04 -12.20 4.43
CA LEU A 306 -25.83 -12.24 5.90
C LEU A 306 -25.79 -10.83 6.54
N GLY A 307 -26.05 -9.78 5.77
CA GLY A 307 -26.17 -8.41 6.25
C GLY A 307 -24.84 -7.71 6.48
N PHE A 308 -23.81 -8.01 5.66
CA PHE A 308 -22.62 -7.16 5.57
C PHE A 308 -22.90 -5.98 4.63
N ASP A 309 -22.76 -4.77 5.17
CA ASP A 309 -23.05 -3.50 4.50
C ASP A 309 -21.81 -2.61 4.34
N ASN A 310 -20.63 -3.12 4.69
CA ASN A 310 -19.33 -2.50 4.43
C ASN A 310 -18.33 -3.55 3.93
N ILE A 311 -18.42 -3.86 2.64
CA ILE A 311 -17.54 -4.80 1.94
C ILE A 311 -16.61 -4.02 1.02
N ASN A 312 -15.32 -4.18 1.27
CA ASN A 312 -14.25 -3.69 0.42
C ASN A 312 -13.84 -4.76 -0.60
N MET A 313 -13.47 -4.34 -1.80
CA MET A 313 -12.85 -5.20 -2.81
C MET A 313 -11.54 -4.60 -3.29
N ASP A 314 -10.46 -5.36 -3.17
CA ASP A 314 -9.15 -4.96 -3.70
C ASP A 314 -8.95 -5.51 -5.12
N ILE A 315 -8.56 -4.63 -6.04
CA ILE A 315 -8.12 -4.98 -7.41
C ILE A 315 -6.67 -4.55 -7.62
N ILE A 316 -5.96 -5.23 -8.52
CA ILE A 316 -4.57 -4.91 -8.87
C ILE A 316 -4.51 -4.55 -10.36
N VAL A 317 -3.96 -3.38 -10.66
CA VAL A 317 -3.68 -2.91 -12.02
C VAL A 317 -2.24 -3.22 -12.40
N GLY A 318 -2.05 -3.73 -13.62
CA GLY A 318 -0.73 -4.10 -14.15
C GLY A 318 -0.30 -5.51 -13.77
N LEU A 319 -1.26 -6.42 -13.59
CA LEU A 319 -0.95 -7.85 -13.40
C LEU A 319 -0.29 -8.43 -14.67
N PRO A 320 0.56 -9.47 -14.52
CA PRO A 320 1.13 -10.25 -15.60
C PRO A 320 0.13 -10.59 -16.71
N ASN A 321 0.49 -10.25 -17.95
CA ASN A 321 -0.28 -10.55 -19.17
C ASN A 321 -1.67 -9.91 -19.26
N GLU A 322 -2.12 -9.13 -18.27
CA GLU A 322 -3.36 -8.39 -18.38
C GLU A 322 -3.23 -7.26 -19.41
N THR A 323 -4.33 -7.04 -20.11
CA THR A 323 -4.47 -5.98 -21.11
C THR A 323 -5.59 -5.02 -20.72
N ILE A 324 -5.81 -4.02 -21.55
CA ILE A 324 -6.92 -3.07 -21.45
C ILE A 324 -8.28 -3.80 -21.35
N ASN A 325 -8.49 -4.89 -22.10
CA ASN A 325 -9.73 -5.68 -22.05
C ASN A 325 -9.91 -6.40 -20.69
N HIS A 326 -8.82 -6.85 -20.07
CA HIS A 326 -8.87 -7.55 -18.79
C HIS A 326 -9.33 -6.63 -17.66
N ILE A 327 -8.81 -5.40 -17.61
CA ILE A 327 -9.26 -4.42 -16.61
C ILE A 327 -10.70 -3.96 -16.88
N GLU A 328 -11.12 -3.89 -18.15
CA GLU A 328 -12.50 -3.58 -18.54
C GLU A 328 -13.47 -4.64 -18.03
N ASN A 329 -13.11 -5.92 -18.21
CA ASN A 329 -13.86 -7.05 -17.68
C ASN A 329 -13.93 -7.00 -16.15
N THR A 330 -12.80 -6.78 -15.47
CA THR A 330 -12.75 -6.59 -14.02
C THR A 330 -13.67 -5.46 -13.57
N CYS A 331 -13.61 -4.29 -14.21
CA CYS A 331 -14.47 -3.17 -13.85
C CYS A 331 -15.96 -3.49 -14.04
N ARG A 332 -16.32 -4.13 -15.16
CA ARG A 332 -17.69 -4.54 -15.46
C ARG A 332 -18.26 -5.49 -14.42
N GLU A 333 -17.50 -6.49 -13.99
CA GLU A 333 -17.96 -7.45 -12.98
C GLU A 333 -18.04 -6.83 -11.58
N ILE A 334 -17.11 -5.94 -11.21
CA ILE A 334 -17.16 -5.22 -9.94
C ILE A 334 -18.35 -4.27 -9.88
N LEU A 335 -18.67 -3.60 -11.00
CA LEU A 335 -19.84 -2.74 -11.09
C LEU A 335 -21.13 -3.51 -10.78
N LYS A 336 -21.27 -4.75 -11.28
CA LYS A 336 -22.43 -5.62 -10.98
C LYS A 336 -22.51 -6.01 -9.51
N LEU A 337 -21.37 -6.27 -8.87
CA LEU A 337 -21.31 -6.63 -7.44
C LEU A 337 -21.61 -5.43 -6.53
N ASN A 338 -21.32 -4.20 -6.98
CA ASN A 338 -21.62 -2.96 -6.26
C ASN A 338 -21.12 -2.96 -4.79
N PRO A 339 -19.79 -3.07 -4.56
CA PRO A 339 -19.23 -3.03 -3.21
C PRO A 339 -19.43 -1.66 -2.53
N ASP A 340 -19.06 -1.56 -1.25
CA ASP A 340 -19.13 -0.30 -0.49
C ASP A 340 -17.81 0.46 -0.53
N SER A 341 -16.71 -0.27 -0.77
CA SER A 341 -15.38 0.27 -1.01
C SER A 341 -14.67 -0.51 -2.11
N LEU A 342 -13.80 0.19 -2.82
CA LEU A 342 -12.91 -0.34 -3.83
C LEU A 342 -11.50 0.17 -3.55
N THR A 343 -10.55 -0.72 -3.33
CA THR A 343 -9.13 -0.35 -3.31
C THR A 343 -8.49 -0.75 -4.63
N VAL A 344 -7.89 0.23 -5.30
CA VAL A 344 -7.13 0.02 -6.51
C VAL A 344 -5.66 0.00 -6.15
N HIS A 345 -5.00 -1.13 -6.33
CA HIS A 345 -3.57 -1.26 -6.14
C HIS A 345 -2.82 -1.26 -7.48
N GLY A 346 -1.64 -0.66 -7.51
CA GLY A 346 -0.68 -0.88 -8.58
C GLY A 346 0.23 -2.05 -8.26
N MET A 347 0.44 -2.90 -9.25
CA MET A 347 1.40 -4.00 -9.13
C MET A 347 2.79 -3.45 -8.75
N SER A 348 3.38 -3.97 -7.67
CA SER A 348 4.75 -3.65 -7.25
C SER A 348 5.64 -4.88 -7.40
N ILE A 349 6.70 -4.77 -8.19
CA ILE A 349 7.58 -5.90 -8.50
C ILE A 349 8.79 -5.87 -7.56
N LYS A 350 9.03 -6.97 -6.85
CA LYS A 350 10.22 -7.14 -6.00
C LYS A 350 11.38 -7.64 -6.84
N ARG A 351 12.54 -7.00 -6.75
CA ARG A 351 13.73 -7.33 -7.57
C ARG A 351 14.23 -8.76 -7.43
N GLY A 352 14.01 -9.38 -6.27
CA GLY A 352 14.37 -10.78 -6.01
C GLY A 352 13.23 -11.77 -6.17
N SER A 353 12.10 -11.39 -6.79
CA SER A 353 11.00 -12.34 -7.01
C SER A 353 11.19 -13.09 -8.32
N LYS A 354 10.66 -14.32 -8.37
CA LYS A 354 10.54 -15.10 -9.62
C LYS A 354 9.84 -14.31 -10.73
N LEU A 355 8.85 -13.48 -10.38
CA LEU A 355 8.18 -12.63 -11.35
C LEU A 355 9.14 -11.63 -12.00
N TYR A 356 10.07 -11.04 -11.24
CA TYR A 356 11.08 -10.14 -11.82
C TYR A 356 11.97 -10.88 -12.83
N GLU A 357 12.41 -12.09 -12.49
CA GLU A 357 13.20 -12.94 -13.41
C GLU A 357 12.40 -13.30 -14.66
N GLU A 358 11.13 -13.68 -14.52
CA GLU A 358 10.26 -14.04 -15.65
C GLU A 358 9.94 -12.85 -16.56
N ILE A 359 9.85 -11.64 -16.02
CA ILE A 359 9.75 -10.40 -16.81
C ILE A 359 11.07 -10.12 -17.53
N TYR A 360 12.21 -10.33 -16.86
CA TYR A 360 13.52 -10.09 -17.45
C TYR A 360 13.83 -10.99 -18.65
N ILE A 361 13.36 -12.24 -18.64
CA ILE A 361 13.52 -13.19 -19.76
C ILE A 361 12.35 -13.15 -20.75
N ASP A 362 11.52 -12.10 -20.73
CA ASP A 362 10.36 -11.90 -21.61
C ASP A 362 9.28 -13.02 -21.57
N LYS A 363 9.28 -13.85 -20.53
CA LYS A 363 8.27 -14.90 -20.32
C LYS A 363 6.94 -14.33 -19.86
N VAL A 364 6.98 -13.22 -19.12
CA VAL A 364 5.80 -12.49 -18.63
C VAL A 364 5.87 -11.05 -19.11
N ARG A 365 4.76 -10.51 -19.59
CA ARG A 365 4.69 -9.13 -20.08
C ARG A 365 3.93 -8.24 -19.11
N ILE A 366 4.47 -7.05 -18.93
CA ILE A 366 3.81 -5.94 -18.24
C ILE A 366 3.46 -4.88 -19.28
N MET A 367 2.27 -4.31 -19.17
CA MET A 367 1.80 -3.28 -20.10
C MET A 367 2.70 -2.04 -20.08
N LYS A 368 2.82 -1.38 -21.24
CA LYS A 368 3.55 -0.11 -21.37
C LYS A 368 2.83 1.01 -20.62
N GLN A 369 3.56 2.08 -20.30
CA GLN A 369 3.07 3.24 -19.53
C GLN A 369 1.72 3.78 -20.01
N GLN A 370 1.55 4.00 -21.32
CA GLN A 370 0.33 4.57 -21.86
C GLN A 370 -0.89 3.69 -21.58
N SER A 371 -0.76 2.38 -21.75
CA SER A 371 -1.83 1.44 -21.45
C SER A 371 -2.10 1.35 -19.94
N LEU A 372 -1.07 1.40 -19.09
CA LEU A 372 -1.26 1.48 -17.64
C LEU A 372 -2.03 2.74 -17.24
N ASN A 373 -1.69 3.90 -17.81
CA ASN A 373 -2.44 5.13 -17.58
C ASN A 373 -3.93 4.94 -17.95
N GLU A 374 -4.22 4.29 -19.08
CA GLU A 374 -5.61 3.96 -19.47
C GLU A 374 -6.30 3.01 -18.50
N MET A 375 -5.61 1.97 -18.05
CA MET A 375 -6.16 1.02 -17.07
C MET A 375 -6.56 1.74 -15.76
N TYR A 376 -5.74 2.68 -15.27
CA TYR A 376 -6.08 3.49 -14.09
C TYR A 376 -7.23 4.46 -14.34
N MET A 377 -7.34 5.05 -15.53
CA MET A 377 -8.49 5.90 -15.86
C MET A 377 -9.80 5.10 -15.81
N ARG A 378 -9.78 3.82 -16.21
CA ARG A 378 -10.95 2.93 -16.14
C ARG A 378 -11.35 2.60 -14.70
N THR A 379 -10.38 2.38 -13.80
CA THR A 379 -10.69 2.15 -12.38
C THR A 379 -11.23 3.40 -11.69
N ALA A 380 -10.71 4.59 -12.03
CA ALA A 380 -11.25 5.86 -11.56
C ALA A 380 -12.68 6.12 -12.09
N LYS A 381 -12.96 5.73 -13.35
CA LYS A 381 -14.31 5.79 -13.92
C LYS A 381 -15.27 4.85 -13.19
N LEU A 382 -14.85 3.61 -12.93
CA LEU A 382 -15.62 2.65 -12.15
C LEU A 382 -15.98 3.20 -10.76
N ALA A 383 -15.02 3.80 -10.04
CA ALA A 383 -15.29 4.39 -8.74
C ALA A 383 -16.38 5.48 -8.80
N LYS A 384 -16.37 6.31 -9.85
CA LYS A 384 -17.43 7.30 -10.10
C LYS A 384 -18.78 6.65 -10.38
N GLU A 385 -18.82 5.62 -11.23
CA GLU A 385 -20.06 4.87 -11.54
C GLU A 385 -20.65 4.18 -10.30
N LEU A 386 -19.80 3.78 -9.35
CA LEU A 386 -20.19 3.24 -8.04
C LEU A 386 -20.55 4.30 -7.00
N ASN A 387 -20.54 5.60 -7.36
CA ASN A 387 -20.75 6.74 -6.47
C ASN A 387 -19.77 6.76 -5.27
N MET A 388 -18.49 6.50 -5.55
CA MET A 388 -17.44 6.46 -4.53
C MET A 388 -16.51 7.66 -4.64
N ASN A 389 -16.05 8.14 -3.49
CA ASN A 389 -15.03 9.18 -3.37
C ASN A 389 -13.70 8.58 -2.91
N PRO A 390 -12.56 9.09 -3.40
CA PRO A 390 -11.26 8.70 -2.89
C PRO A 390 -11.08 9.21 -1.45
N TYR A 391 -10.49 8.40 -0.58
CA TYR A 391 -10.36 8.75 0.85
C TYR A 391 -8.98 8.50 1.47
N TYR A 392 -8.12 7.71 0.82
CA TYR A 392 -6.71 7.56 1.19
C TYR A 392 -5.91 7.14 -0.04
N MET A 393 -4.61 7.46 -0.03
CA MET A 393 -3.69 7.01 -1.07
C MET A 393 -2.28 6.81 -0.52
N TYR A 394 -1.56 5.87 -1.12
CA TYR A 394 -0.13 5.72 -0.92
C TYR A 394 0.54 5.18 -2.17
N ARG A 395 1.86 5.37 -2.25
CA ARG A 395 2.71 4.88 -3.32
C ARG A 395 3.81 4.01 -2.77
N GLN A 396 4.27 3.06 -3.56
CA GLN A 396 5.31 2.11 -3.18
C GLN A 396 6.45 2.12 -4.18
N LYS A 397 7.61 1.63 -3.75
CA LYS A 397 8.75 1.44 -4.64
C LYS A 397 8.43 0.34 -5.66
N ASN A 398 9.02 0.47 -6.86
CA ASN A 398 8.91 -0.49 -7.96
C ASN A 398 7.47 -0.76 -8.42
N MET A 399 6.58 0.22 -8.30
CA MET A 399 5.24 0.12 -8.88
C MET A 399 5.33 0.20 -10.40
N VAL A 400 4.64 -0.72 -11.05
CA VAL A 400 4.44 -0.72 -12.49
C VAL A 400 3.80 0.61 -12.90
N GLY A 401 4.49 1.33 -13.77
CA GLY A 401 4.06 2.64 -14.28
C GLY A 401 4.12 3.80 -13.29
N HIS A 402 4.77 3.64 -12.12
CA HIS A 402 4.92 4.70 -11.09
C HIS A 402 3.61 5.33 -10.60
N MET A 403 2.55 4.54 -10.64
CA MET A 403 1.19 4.95 -10.30
C MET A 403 0.98 4.98 -8.77
N GLU A 404 -0.24 4.70 -8.32
CA GLU A 404 -0.69 4.87 -6.95
C GLU A 404 -1.58 3.73 -6.47
N ASN A 405 -1.68 3.56 -5.15
CA ASN A 405 -2.72 2.77 -4.52
C ASN A 405 -3.75 3.72 -3.95
N VAL A 406 -5.03 3.58 -4.29
CA VAL A 406 -6.11 4.49 -3.84
C VAL A 406 -7.28 3.69 -3.33
N GLY A 407 -7.78 4.07 -2.15
CA GLY A 407 -9.08 3.62 -1.67
C GLY A 407 -10.18 4.58 -2.08
N TYR A 408 -11.23 4.01 -2.65
CA TYR A 408 -12.50 4.67 -2.93
C TYR A 408 -13.59 4.05 -2.05
N CYS A 409 -14.54 4.85 -1.59
CA CYS A 409 -15.68 4.34 -0.85
C CYS A 409 -16.92 5.19 -1.03
N LYS A 410 -18.08 4.59 -0.77
CA LYS A 410 -19.32 5.34 -0.55
C LYS A 410 -19.20 6.14 0.75
N ALA A 411 -19.91 7.27 0.83
CA ALA A 411 -19.88 8.13 2.01
C ALA A 411 -20.21 7.34 3.30
N GLY A 412 -19.39 7.51 4.33
CA GLY A 412 -19.55 6.80 5.62
C GLY A 412 -19.05 5.36 5.63
N LYS A 413 -18.41 4.90 4.55
CA LYS A 413 -17.81 3.57 4.41
C LYS A 413 -16.29 3.65 4.27
N GLU A 414 -15.67 4.75 4.70
CA GLU A 414 -14.22 4.92 4.71
C GLU A 414 -13.55 3.87 5.61
N GLY A 415 -12.36 3.41 5.22
CA GLY A 415 -11.48 2.59 6.06
C GLY A 415 -10.66 3.48 7.00
N LEU A 416 -11.09 3.63 8.25
CA LEU A 416 -10.43 4.55 9.19
C LEU A 416 -9.00 4.10 9.49
N TYR A 417 -8.78 2.79 9.67
CA TYR A 417 -7.45 2.25 9.90
C TYR A 417 -6.48 2.58 8.74
N ASN A 418 -6.97 2.59 7.49
CA ASN A 418 -6.14 2.88 6.32
C ASN A 418 -5.63 4.33 6.32
N ILE A 419 -6.47 5.28 6.75
CA ILE A 419 -6.08 6.68 6.94
C ILE A 419 -5.02 6.77 8.05
N GLU A 420 -5.29 6.22 9.24
CA GLU A 420 -4.38 6.30 10.39
C GLU A 420 -3.02 5.61 10.13
N MET A 421 -3.03 4.54 9.34
CA MET A 421 -1.82 3.83 8.95
C MET A 421 -0.92 4.70 8.06
N ILE A 422 -1.46 5.55 7.19
CA ILE A 422 -0.67 6.38 6.28
C ILE A 422 -0.37 7.79 6.80
N GLU A 423 -1.24 8.32 7.66
CA GLU A 423 -1.14 9.70 8.14
C GLU A 423 -0.01 9.91 9.15
N ASP A 424 0.46 8.83 9.78
CA ASP A 424 1.50 8.86 10.82
C ASP A 424 1.12 9.77 12.02
N LYS A 425 -0.19 9.88 12.31
CA LYS A 425 -0.76 10.66 13.43
C LYS A 425 -1.33 9.81 14.56
N GLN A 426 -1.24 8.48 14.45
CA GLN A 426 -1.73 7.58 15.48
C GLN A 426 -0.76 6.43 15.73
N THR A 427 -0.64 6.07 17.00
CA THR A 427 0.07 4.85 17.38
C THR A 427 -0.72 3.62 16.92
N ILE A 428 -0.03 2.72 16.23
CA ILE A 428 -0.56 1.42 15.83
C ILE A 428 0.20 0.35 16.59
N ILE A 429 -0.46 -0.32 17.54
CA ILE A 429 0.10 -1.46 18.25
C ILE A 429 -0.20 -2.70 17.41
N ALA A 430 0.86 -3.32 16.89
CA ALA A 430 0.76 -4.43 15.96
C ALA A 430 1.16 -5.75 16.63
N LEU A 431 0.36 -6.79 16.46
CA LEU A 431 0.51 -8.11 17.07
C LEU A 431 0.68 -9.19 15.98
N GLY A 432 1.36 -10.28 16.33
CA GLY A 432 1.61 -11.41 15.43
C GLY A 432 2.94 -11.33 14.67
N ALA A 433 3.31 -12.42 13.99
CA ALA A 433 4.57 -12.49 13.23
C ALA A 433 4.58 -11.48 12.08
N ASP A 434 5.75 -10.91 11.79
CA ASP A 434 5.98 -9.85 10.78
C ASP A 434 5.22 -8.53 11.03
N ALA A 435 4.44 -8.43 12.11
CA ALA A 435 3.69 -7.22 12.45
C ALA A 435 4.61 -6.13 13.02
N VAL A 436 4.41 -4.87 12.59
CA VAL A 436 5.26 -3.74 12.99
C VAL A 436 4.45 -2.72 13.78
N THR A 437 4.75 -2.58 15.06
CA THR A 437 4.20 -1.52 15.90
C THR A 437 4.78 -0.19 15.47
N LYS A 438 3.92 0.79 15.21
CA LYS A 438 4.28 2.18 14.88
C LYS A 438 3.91 3.05 16.07
N LEU A 439 4.90 3.53 16.79
CA LEU A 439 4.72 4.40 17.96
C LEU A 439 4.88 5.86 17.51
N VAL A 440 3.85 6.68 17.74
CA VAL A 440 3.81 8.08 17.27
C VAL A 440 3.78 9.03 18.46
N ASN A 441 4.76 9.92 18.54
CA ASN A 441 4.78 11.03 19.49
C ASN A 441 4.27 12.30 18.80
N LEU A 442 3.02 12.67 19.08
CA LEU A 442 2.40 13.86 18.49
C LEU A 442 3.04 15.19 18.93
N LYS A 443 3.77 15.24 20.06
CA LYS A 443 4.37 16.49 20.57
C LYS A 443 5.57 16.95 19.77
N ASN A 444 6.37 16.00 19.28
CA ASN A 444 7.60 16.28 18.52
C ASN A 444 7.63 15.62 17.13
N ASN A 445 6.50 15.04 16.70
CA ASN A 445 6.35 14.30 15.45
C ASN A 445 7.38 13.16 15.27
N LYS A 446 7.91 12.60 16.36
CA LYS A 446 8.82 11.44 16.31
C LYS A 446 8.03 10.15 16.11
N ILE A 447 8.52 9.29 15.21
CA ILE A 447 7.96 7.97 14.96
C ILE A 447 9.01 6.91 15.24
N GLU A 448 8.66 5.95 16.08
CA GLU A 448 9.49 4.78 16.38
C GLU A 448 8.76 3.51 15.94
N ARG A 449 9.52 2.48 15.58
CA ARG A 449 8.95 1.24 15.07
C ARG A 449 9.54 0.04 15.78
N PHE A 450 8.69 -0.92 16.12
CA PHE A 450 9.10 -2.21 16.66
C PHE A 450 8.52 -3.33 15.81
N GLY A 451 9.38 -4.05 15.09
CA GLY A 451 8.99 -5.21 14.31
C GLY A 451 8.98 -6.48 15.14
N ASN A 452 7.87 -7.21 15.12
CA ASN A 452 7.87 -8.62 15.52
C ASN A 452 8.73 -9.43 14.54
N LEU A 453 9.16 -10.62 14.99
CA LEU A 453 9.93 -11.53 14.18
C LEU A 453 9.10 -12.00 12.99
N LYS A 454 9.72 -11.99 11.80
CA LYS A 454 9.05 -12.34 10.53
C LYS A 454 8.78 -13.84 10.41
N ASP A 455 9.74 -14.66 10.84
CA ASP A 455 9.59 -16.11 10.84
C ASP A 455 8.68 -16.57 11.99
N VAL A 456 7.71 -17.44 11.66
CA VAL A 456 6.69 -17.89 12.62
C VAL A 456 7.30 -18.70 13.75
N LYS A 457 8.30 -19.54 13.47
CA LYS A 457 8.97 -20.35 14.49
C LYS A 457 9.74 -19.45 15.45
N GLU A 458 10.50 -18.50 14.91
CA GLU A 458 11.24 -17.51 15.72
C GLU A 458 10.30 -16.64 16.57
N TYR A 459 9.15 -16.21 16.02
CA TYR A 459 8.12 -15.49 16.79
C TYR A 459 7.63 -16.32 17.98
N ILE A 460 7.41 -17.63 17.80
CA ILE A 460 6.97 -18.53 18.87
C ILE A 460 8.07 -18.74 19.91
N THR A 461 9.29 -19.07 19.47
CA THR A 461 10.40 -19.49 20.37
C THR A 461 11.00 -18.34 21.15
N ARG A 462 10.98 -17.13 20.59
CA ARG A 462 11.56 -15.92 21.21
C ARG A 462 10.50 -14.91 21.65
N PHE A 463 9.27 -15.39 21.85
CA PHE A 463 8.14 -14.58 22.21
C PHE A 463 8.42 -13.69 23.44
N ASP A 464 8.90 -14.29 24.54
CA ASP A 464 9.11 -13.61 25.81
C ASP A 464 10.16 -12.48 25.72
N GLU A 465 11.23 -12.71 24.95
CA GLU A 465 12.27 -11.71 24.67
C GLU A 465 11.67 -10.50 23.92
N LYS A 466 10.89 -10.77 22.86
CA LYS A 466 10.39 -9.72 21.97
C LYS A 466 9.22 -8.94 22.56
N ILE A 467 8.33 -9.59 23.29
CA ILE A 467 7.20 -8.89 23.90
C ILE A 467 7.67 -7.91 24.99
N LYS A 468 8.73 -8.25 25.74
CA LYS A 468 9.34 -7.34 26.71
C LYS A 468 9.84 -6.06 26.05
N GLY A 469 10.64 -6.17 24.98
CA GLY A 469 11.15 -5.01 24.24
C GLY A 469 10.04 -4.15 23.62
N LYS A 470 8.94 -4.77 23.19
CA LYS A 470 7.76 -4.02 22.70
C LYS A 470 7.11 -3.19 23.83
N ILE A 471 6.92 -3.79 25.00
CA ILE A 471 6.35 -3.08 26.15
C ILE A 471 7.28 -1.95 26.60
N GLU A 472 8.59 -2.19 26.69
CA GLU A 472 9.58 -1.15 27.01
C GLU A 472 9.49 0.03 26.05
N LEU A 473 9.36 -0.23 24.73
CA LEU A 473 9.15 0.84 23.74
C LEU A 473 7.85 1.60 24.00
N LEU A 474 6.73 0.91 24.24
CA LEU A 474 5.43 1.56 24.48
C LEU A 474 5.44 2.43 25.76
N GLU A 475 6.19 2.01 26.79
CA GLU A 475 6.37 2.77 28.03
C GLU A 475 7.16 4.08 27.85
N THR A 476 7.86 4.27 26.72
CA THR A 476 8.57 5.53 26.45
C THR A 476 7.63 6.70 26.14
N ILE A 477 6.38 6.43 25.74
CA ILE A 477 5.38 7.45 25.40
C ILE A 477 4.20 7.47 26.36
N TYR A 478 3.72 6.31 26.79
CA TYR A 478 2.56 6.16 27.68
C TYR A 478 3.01 5.73 29.06
#